data_AF-A0A918PYU6-F1
#
_entry.id   AF-A0A918PYU6-F1
#
_cell.length_a   1.000
_cell.length_b   1.000
_cell.length_c   1.000
_cell.angle_alpha   90.00
_cell.angle_beta   90.00
_cell.angle_gamma   90.00
#
_symmetry.space_group_name_H-M   'P 1'
#
loop_
_entity.id
_entity.type
_entity.pdbx_description
1 polymer ?
#
loop_
_entity_poly.entity_id
_entity_poly.type
_entity_poly.pdbx_seq_one_letter_code
_entity_poly.pdbx_strand_id
1 'polypeptide(L)' 'MAQNLYTAPIEGAVFQNFCGGNLGGEHESCINLAAIPGVADGFVLQDTKPEGAGYELRATTAEMDDLVLGYARMRGLSLS' A
#
# COMPACT_ATOMS: atom_id res chain seq x y z
N MET A 1 -9.18 22.77 3.98
CA MET A 1 -9.83 21.65 4.70
C MET A 1 -9.11 20.39 4.27
N ALA A 2 -8.72 19.52 5.20
CA ALA A 2 -8.06 18.27 4.83
C ALA A 2 -9.03 17.40 4.02
N GLN A 3 -8.57 16.88 2.87
CA GLN A 3 -9.37 15.98 2.05
C GLN A 3 -9.63 14.68 2.83
N ASN A 4 -10.85 14.16 2.77
CA ASN A 4 -11.18 12.88 3.42
C ASN A 4 -10.41 11.74 2.75
N LEU A 5 -9.61 11.02 3.55
CA LEU A 5 -8.79 9.88 3.14
C LEU A 5 -9.56 8.85 2.30
N TYR A 6 -10.75 8.45 2.75
CA TYR A 6 -11.49 7.33 2.19
C TYR A 6 -12.16 7.64 0.84
N THR A 7 -12.34 8.92 0.52
CA THR A 7 -12.98 9.37 -0.72
C THR A 7 -12.02 10.17 -1.60
N ALA A 8 -10.74 10.24 -1.24
CA ALA A 8 -9.77 11.04 -1.97
C ALA A 8 -9.45 10.40 -3.33
N PRO A 9 -9.35 11.21 -4.42
CA PRO A 9 -8.82 10.72 -5.68
C PRO A 9 -7.40 10.19 -5.50
N ILE A 10 -7.04 9.16 -6.26
CA ILE A 10 -5.67 8.59 -6.29
C ILE A 10 -4.97 8.87 -7.62
N GLU A 11 -5.62 9.62 -8.50
CA GLU A 11 -5.06 10.09 -9.76
C GLU A 11 -3.78 10.89 -9.51
N GLY A 12 -2.69 10.49 -10.17
CA GLY A 12 -1.37 11.06 -9.97
C GLY A 12 -0.58 10.48 -8.78
N ALA A 13 -1.13 9.49 -8.06
CA ALA A 13 -0.35 8.73 -7.09
C ALA A 13 0.78 7.95 -7.80
N VAL A 14 1.99 8.05 -7.25
CA VAL A 14 3.16 7.33 -7.76
C VAL A 14 3.33 6.07 -6.94
N PHE A 15 2.99 4.93 -7.53
CA PHE A 15 3.04 3.64 -6.85
C PHE A 15 4.44 3.06 -6.83
N GLN A 16 4.82 2.55 -5.65
CA GLN A 16 5.97 1.68 -5.46
C GLN A 16 5.49 0.24 -5.33
N ASN A 17 6.17 -0.67 -6.02
CA ASN A 17 5.83 -2.09 -6.03
C ASN A 17 6.70 -2.84 -5.03
N PHE A 18 6.07 -3.66 -4.19
CA PHE A 18 6.71 -4.58 -3.28
C PHE A 18 6.36 -6.00 -3.72
N CYS A 19 7.31 -6.64 -4.42
CA CYS A 19 7.11 -7.96 -5.02
C CYS A 19 7.78 -9.05 -4.18
N GLY A 20 7.09 -10.17 -4.00
CA GLY A 20 7.58 -11.31 -3.23
C GLY A 20 7.04 -12.64 -3.75
N GLY A 21 7.92 -13.62 -3.93
CA GLY A 21 7.60 -14.92 -4.54
C GLY A 21 7.59 -14.86 -6.08
N ASN A 22 8.07 -15.93 -6.73
CA ASN A 22 8.09 -16.11 -8.20
C ASN A 22 8.57 -14.87 -9.00
N LEU A 23 9.66 -14.24 -8.55
CA LEU A 23 10.31 -13.14 -9.26
C LEU A 23 10.81 -13.65 -10.63
N GLY A 24 10.07 -13.37 -11.70
CA GLY A 24 10.41 -13.78 -13.08
C GLY A 24 9.44 -14.76 -13.76
N GLY A 25 8.30 -15.10 -13.15
CA GLY A 25 7.22 -15.85 -13.82
C GLY A 25 6.03 -14.97 -14.21
N GLU A 26 5.12 -15.46 -15.07
CA GLU A 26 3.92 -14.73 -15.52
C GLU A 26 2.90 -14.42 -14.40
N HIS A 27 3.16 -14.87 -13.17
CA HIS A 27 2.30 -14.71 -11.99
C HIS A 27 3.04 -13.99 -10.85
N GLU A 28 3.91 -13.04 -11.19
CA GLU A 28 4.57 -12.17 -10.22
C GLU A 28 3.52 -11.54 -9.29
N SER A 29 3.71 -11.72 -7.97
CA SER A 29 2.79 -11.24 -6.95
C SER A 29 3.39 -10.02 -6.25
N CYS A 30 2.88 -8.85 -6.58
CA CYS A 30 3.29 -7.58 -6.00
C CYS A 30 2.12 -6.92 -5.27
N ILE A 31 2.48 -6.10 -4.29
CA ILE A 31 1.57 -5.13 -3.67
C ILE A 31 2.08 -3.74 -4.06
N ASN A 32 1.17 -2.88 -4.49
CA ASN A 32 1.47 -1.49 -4.80
C ASN A 32 1.09 -0.61 -3.62
N LEU A 33 1.96 0.32 -3.25
CA LEU A 33 1.75 1.31 -2.20
C LEU A 33 2.08 2.71 -2.73
N ALA A 34 1.24 3.69 -2.42
CA ALA A 34 1.49 5.09 -2.75
C ALA A 34 0.96 6.03 -1.66
N ALA A 35 1.55 7.21 -1.55
CA ALA A 35 0.91 8.33 -0.86
C ALA A 35 -0.25 8.87 -1.72
N ILE A 36 -1.34 9.28 -1.06
CA ILE A 36 -2.51 9.85 -1.74
C ILE A 36 -2.31 11.36 -1.95
N PRO A 37 -2.31 11.86 -3.20
CA PRO A 37 -2.13 13.27 -3.47
C PRO A 37 -3.18 14.15 -2.77
N GLY A 38 -2.72 15.22 -2.11
CA GLY A 38 -3.60 16.18 -1.43
C GLY A 38 -4.21 15.72 -0.11
N VAL A 39 -3.91 14.49 0.34
CA VAL A 39 -4.24 14.00 1.68
C VAL A 39 -2.96 13.98 2.52
N ALA A 40 -2.91 14.79 3.57
CA ALA A 40 -1.82 14.70 4.54
C ALA A 40 -1.88 13.33 5.22
N ASP A 41 -0.72 12.65 5.30
CA ASP A 41 -0.56 11.37 5.99
C ASP A 41 -1.45 10.22 5.47
N GLY A 42 -1.86 10.27 4.21
CA GLY A 42 -2.71 9.25 3.59
C GLY A 42 -1.96 8.34 2.63
N PHE A 43 -2.17 7.04 2.75
CA PHE A 43 -1.63 6.00 1.87
C PHE A 43 -2.75 5.16 1.26
N VAL A 44 -2.46 4.64 0.06
CA VAL A 44 -3.30 3.68 -0.65
C VAL A 44 -2.50 2.43 -1.02
N LEU A 45 -3.09 1.26 -0.80
CA LEU A 45 -2.57 -0.04 -1.16
C LEU A 45 -3.50 -0.72 -2.15
N GLN A 46 -2.93 -1.38 -3.15
CA GLN A 46 -3.69 -2.17 -4.12
C GLN A 46 -2.92 -3.42 -4.57
N ASP A 47 -3.65 -4.45 -4.99
CA ASP A 47 -3.08 -5.61 -5.68
C ASP A 47 -2.71 -5.21 -7.11
N THR A 48 -1.64 -5.78 -7.67
CA THR A 48 -1.30 -5.60 -9.09
C THR A 48 -2.19 -6.38 -10.05
N LYS A 49 -2.96 -7.36 -9.54
CA LYS A 49 -3.82 -8.21 -10.35
C LYS A 49 -5.17 -7.53 -10.65
N PRO A 50 -5.77 -7.75 -11.84
CA PRO A 50 -7.04 -7.13 -12.22
C PRO A 50 -8.19 -7.39 -11.24
N GLU A 51 -8.20 -8.53 -10.56
CA GLU A 51 -9.24 -8.91 -9.61
C GLU A 51 -9.26 -8.01 -8.36
N GLY A 52 -8.16 -7.34 -8.04
CA GLY A 52 -8.05 -6.40 -6.92
C GLY A 52 -8.40 -4.95 -7.27
N ALA A 53 -8.63 -4.63 -8.54
CA ALA A 53 -8.92 -3.26 -8.96
C ALA A 53 -10.23 -2.73 -8.38
N GLY A 54 -10.22 -1.50 -7.85
CA GLY A 54 -11.39 -0.87 -7.21
C GLY A 54 -11.64 -1.28 -5.75
N TYR A 55 -10.75 -2.10 -5.18
CA TYR A 55 -10.80 -2.53 -3.78
C TYR A 55 -9.58 -2.05 -2.99
N GLU A 56 -9.15 -0.80 -3.23
CA GLU A 56 -7.94 -0.27 -2.62
C GLU A 56 -8.11 -0.06 -1.11
N LEU A 57 -7.11 -0.50 -0.34
CA LEU A 57 -7.06 -0.22 1.09
C LEU A 57 -6.46 1.16 1.31
N ARG A 58 -7.08 1.95 2.17
CA ARG A 58 -6.64 3.31 2.51
C ARG A 58 -6.34 3.37 3.99
N ALA A 59 -5.18 3.93 4.32
CA ALA A 59 -4.69 3.98 5.67
C ALA A 59 -3.95 5.30 5.93
N THR A 60 -3.93 5.71 7.17
CA THR A 60 -3.09 6.80 7.65
C THR A 60 -1.63 6.34 7.81
N THR A 61 -0.69 7.28 7.88
CA THR A 61 0.71 6.98 8.23
C THR A 61 0.81 6.17 9.53
N ALA A 62 0.05 6.53 10.57
CA ALA A 62 0.09 5.84 11.86
C ALA A 62 -0.40 4.38 11.77
N GLU A 63 -1.45 4.12 10.99
CA GLU A 63 -1.94 2.76 10.75
C GLU A 63 -0.94 1.93 9.94
N MET A 64 -0.27 2.55 8.96
CA MET A 64 0.77 1.90 8.18
C MET A 64 2.00 1.54 9.02
N ASP A 65 2.44 2.46 9.88
CA ASP A 65 3.58 2.23 10.78
C ASP A 65 3.26 1.10 11.77
N ASP A 66 2.07 1.10 12.37
CA ASP A 66 1.63 0.03 13.27
C ASP A 66 1.55 -1.32 12.55
N LEU A 67 0.99 -1.35 11.33
CA LEU A 67 0.94 -2.56 10.50
C LEU A 67 2.34 -3.09 10.19
N VAL A 68 3.27 -2.25 9.75
CA VAL A 68 4.62 -2.66 9.35
C VAL A 68 5.39 -3.20 10.56
N LEU A 69 5.39 -2.48 11.68
CA LEU A 69 6.09 -2.90 12.90
C LEU A 69 5.45 -4.14 13.52
N GLY A 70 4.11 -4.19 13.56
CA GLY A 70 3.34 -5.31 14.08
C GLY A 70 3.55 -6.59 13.27
N TYR A 71 3.47 -6.50 11.94
CA TYR A 71 3.71 -7.62 11.05
C TYR A 71 5.17 -8.11 11.12
N ALA A 72 6.15 -7.20 11.12
CA ALA A 72 7.56 -7.56 11.25
C ALA A 72 7.80 -8.33 12.55
N ARG A 73 7.30 -7.83 13.69
CA ARG A 73 7.38 -8.52 14.98
C ARG A 73 6.71 -9.89 14.95
N MET A 74 5.49 -9.98 14.43
CA MET A 74 4.73 -11.23 14.32
C MET A 74 5.49 -12.30 13.51
N ARG A 75 6.22 -11.87 12.49
CA ARG A 75 6.98 -12.75 11.59
C ARG A 75 8.44 -12.98 12.01
N GLY A 76 8.91 -12.30 13.07
CA GLY A 76 10.31 -12.33 13.48
C GLY A 76 11.27 -11.68 12.47
N LEU A 77 10.79 -10.71 11.69
CA LEU A 77 11.59 -9.97 10.71
C LEU A 77 12.33 -8.81 11.38
N SER A 78 13.55 -8.54 10.92
CA SER A 78 14.32 -7.36 11.29
C SER A 78 14.12 -6.25 10.26
N LEU A 79 13.80 -5.05 10.72
CA LEU A 79 13.82 -3.83 9.90
C LEU A 79 15.24 -3.26 9.94
N SER A 80 15.84 -3.04 8.77
CA SER A 80 17.20 -2.52 8.59
C SER A 80 17.23 -1.02 8.38
#